data_AF-A0A1F4DF19-F1
#
_entry.id   AF-A0A1F4DF19-F1
#
_cell.length_a   1.000
_cell.length_b   1.000
_cell.length_c   1.000
_cell.angle_alpha   90.00
_cell.angle_beta   90.00
_cell.angle_gamma   90.00
#
_symmetry.space_group_name_H-M   'P 1'
#
loop_
_entity.id
_entity.type
_entity.pdbx_description
1 polymer ?
#
loop_
_entity_poly.entity_id
_entity_poly.type
_entity_poly.pdbx_seq_one_letter_code
_entity_poly.pdbx_strand_id
1 'polypeptide(L)' 'MFVEQLWKSVKYENVYLHAYGSVSEVKAGLSWYFSFYNQRRPHRSPDGQTPNAIYFGRLPALHQAA' A
#
# COMPACT_ATOMS: atom_id res chain seq x y z
N MET A 1 9.79 3.91 -2.95
CA MET A 1 8.63 4.00 -3.87
C MET A 1 8.21 5.46 -3.97
N PHE A 2 7.97 5.96 -5.17
CA PHE A 2 7.43 7.31 -5.39
C PHE A 2 5.90 7.28 -5.44
N VAL A 3 5.27 8.41 -5.08
CA VAL A 3 3.80 8.57 -5.07
C VAL A 3 3.18 8.31 -6.45
N GLU A 4 3.88 8.64 -7.54
CA GLU A 4 3.37 8.39 -8.89
C GLU A 4 3.24 6.89 -9.21
N GLN A 5 4.21 6.08 -8.78
CA GLN A 5 4.17 4.63 -9.01
C GLN A 5 3.05 3.96 -8.20
N LEU A 6 2.79 4.46 -6.98
CA LEU A 6 1.66 4.01 -6.17
C LEU A 6 0.34 4.28 -6.89
N TRP A 7 0.12 5.51 -7.34
CA TRP A 7 -1.13 5.88 -8.02
C TRP A 7 -1.32 5.16 -9.36
N LYS A 8 -0.24 4.84 -10.07
CA LYS A 8 -0.32 3.97 -11.25
C LYS A 8 -0.86 2.60 -10.87
N SER A 9 -0.27 1.93 -9.87
CA SER A 9 -0.75 0.62 -9.42
C SER A 9 -2.20 0.65 -8.93
N VAL A 10 -2.59 1.62 -8.10
CA VAL A 10 -3.97 1.76 -7.59
C VAL A 10 -4.99 1.85 -8.73
N LYS A 11 -4.70 2.65 -9.76
CA LYS A 11 -5.61 2.83 -10.89
C LYS A 11 -5.80 1.54 -11.68
N TYR A 12 -4.71 0.89 -12.07
CA TYR A 12 -4.76 -0.27 -12.96
C TYR A 12 -5.11 -1.59 -12.26
N GLU A 13 -4.75 -1.75 -10.99
CA GLU A 13 -4.96 -3.01 -10.26
C GLU A 13 -6.25 -2.98 -9.42
N ASN A 14 -6.86 -1.81 -9.20
CA ASN A 14 -8.10 -1.68 -8.45
C ASN A 14 -9.14 -0.83 -9.18
N VAL A 15 -8.94 0.49 -9.30
CA VAL A 15 -10.01 1.42 -9.71
C VAL A 15 -10.57 1.11 -11.10
N TYR A 16 -9.74 0.78 -12.09
CA TYR A 16 -10.20 0.47 -13.45
C TYR A 16 -10.79 -0.93 -13.60
N LEU A 17 -10.54 -1.82 -12.65
CA LEU A 17 -11.07 -3.20 -12.68
C LEU A 17 -12.40 -3.33 -11.93
N HIS A 18 -12.76 -2.36 -11.11
CA HIS A 18 -13.93 -2.41 -10.24
C HIS A 18 -14.97 -1.38 -10.68
N ALA A 19 -16.18 -1.83 -10.95
CA ALA A 19 -17.34 -0.97 -11.22
C ALA A 19 -18.00 -0.56 -9.90
N TYR A 20 -17.30 0.22 -9.08
CA TYR A 20 -17.84 0.69 -7.79
C TYR A 20 -19.09 1.55 -8.02
N GLY A 21 -20.19 1.22 -7.33
CA GLY A 21 -21.48 1.91 -7.44
C GLY A 21 -21.64 3.08 -6.47
N SER A 22 -20.76 3.20 -5.47
CA SER A 22 -20.80 4.30 -4.50
C SER A 22 -19.41 4.68 -3.97
N VAL A 23 -19.30 5.89 -3.43
CA VAL A 23 -18.06 6.35 -2.76
C VAL A 23 -17.70 5.46 -1.56
N SER A 24 -18.70 4.93 -0.85
CA SER A 24 -18.49 4.02 0.27
C SER A 24 -17.82 2.72 -0.18
N GLU A 25 -18.25 2.16 -1.31
CA GLU A 25 -17.62 0.98 -1.91
C GLU A 25 -16.19 1.27 -2.38
N VAL A 26 -15.96 2.42 -3.02
CA VAL A 26 -14.60 2.85 -3.41
C VAL A 26 -13.69 2.91 -2.18
N LYS A 27 -14.16 3.51 -1.07
CA LYS A 27 -13.37 3.61 0.17
C LYS A 27 -13.02 2.24 0.73
N ALA A 28 -13.98 1.31 0.78
CA ALA A 28 -13.75 -0.05 1.25
C ALA A 28 -12.75 -0.80 0.37
N GLY A 29 -12.92 -0.73 -0.95
CA GLY A 29 -12.04 -1.37 -1.92
C GLY A 29 -10.61 -0.82 -1.89
N LEU A 30 -10.45 0.50 -1.80
CA LEU A 30 -9.13 1.13 -1.63
C LEU A 30 -8.48 0.75 -0.30
N SER A 31 -9.22 0.75 0.80
CA SER A 31 -8.69 0.35 2.12
C SER A 31 -8.13 -1.08 2.09
N TRP A 32 -8.87 -2.00 1.47
CA TRP A 32 -8.40 -3.37 1.26
C TRP A 32 -7.15 -3.41 0.37
N TYR A 33 -7.18 -2.69 -0.76
CA TYR A 33 -6.07 -2.69 -1.72
C TYR A 33 -4.78 -2.12 -1.12
N PHE A 34 -4.84 -1.02 -0.36
CA PHE A 34 -3.66 -0.47 0.30
C PHE A 34 -3.11 -1.41 1.38
N SER A 35 -3.97 -2.10 2.12
CA SER A 35 -3.56 -3.13 3.08
C SER A 35 -2.81 -4.27 2.37
N PHE A 36 -3.35 -4.76 1.26
CA PHE A 36 -2.68 -5.75 0.41
C PHE A 36 -1.34 -5.25 -0.16
N TYR A 37 -1.32 -4.05 -0.71
CA TYR A 37 -0.15 -3.43 -1.33
C TYR A 37 1.02 -3.29 -0.35
N ASN A 38 0.72 -2.83 0.87
CA ASN A 38 1.73 -2.56 1.89
C ASN A 38 2.24 -3.81 2.60
N GLN A 39 1.42 -4.88 2.68
CA GLN A 39 1.72 -6.05 3.51
C GLN A 39 2.04 -7.32 2.74
N ARG A 40 1.54 -7.50 1.51
CA ARG A 40 1.55 -8.80 0.83
C ARG A 40 1.97 -8.76 -0.62
N ARG A 41 1.87 -7.61 -1.28
CA ARG A 41 2.18 -7.51 -2.71
C ARG A 41 3.62 -8.01 -2.94
N PRO A 42 3.85 -8.90 -3.93
CA PRO A 42 5.19 -9.34 -4.27
C PRO A 42 5.96 -8.13 -4.82
N HIS A 43 6.82 -7.56 -3.99
CA HIS A 43 7.70 -6.48 -4.43
C HIS A 43 9.01 -7.10 -4.91
N ARG A 44 9.55 -6.60 -6.03
CA ARG A 44 10.92 -6.89 -6.50
C ARG A 44 11.97 -6.22 -5.60
N SER A 45 11.73 -6.21 -4.30
CA SER A 45 12.71 -5.81 -3.29
C SER A 45 13.76 -6.91 -3.18
N PRO A 46 15.04 -6.59 -2.92
CA PRO A 46 16.15 -7.55 -2.90
C PRO A 46 15.90 -8.81 -2.07
N ASP A 47 15.12 -8.72 -0.99
CA ASP A 47 14.84 -9.85 -0.09
C ASP A 47 13.34 -10.17 0.05
N GLY A 48 12.50 -9.76 -0.90
CA GLY A 48 11.05 -9.95 -0.82
C GLY A 48 10.34 -9.12 0.26
N GLN A 49 11.04 -8.13 0.84
CA GLN A 49 10.50 -7.26 1.87
C GLN A 49 9.36 -6.37 1.36
N THR A 50 8.33 -6.23 2.18
CA THR A 50 7.14 -5.41 1.91
C THR A 50 7.41 -3.94 2.26
N PRO A 51 6.67 -2.98 1.68
CA PRO A 51 6.79 -1.57 2.00
C PRO A 51 6.66 -1.28 3.49
N ASN A 52 5.75 -1.98 4.19
CA ASN A 52 5.64 -1.86 5.64
C ASN A 52 6.92 -2.32 6.35
N ALA A 53 7.47 -3.48 6.00
CA ALA A 53 8.70 -3.99 6.63
C ALA A 53 9.85 -2.99 6.48
N ILE A 54 10.01 -2.40 5.28
CA ILE A 54 11.06 -1.42 5.01
C ILE A 54 10.79 -0.10 5.75
N TYR A 55 9.55 0.40 5.73
CA TYR A 55 9.21 1.67 6.38
C TYR A 55 9.37 1.58 7.90
N PHE A 56 8.70 0.61 8.53
CA PHE A 56 8.74 0.45 9.99
C PHE A 56 10.10 -0.02 10.50
N GLY A 57 10.86 -0.79 9.71
CA GLY A 57 12.24 -1.16 10.05
C GLY A 57 13.26 -0.01 9.92
N ARG A 58 12.93 1.05 9.18
CA ARG A 58 13.77 2.25 9.01
C ARG A 58 13.34 3.43 9.85
N LEU A 59 12.16 3.37 10.47
CA LEU A 59 11.81 4.35 11.49
C LEU A 59 12.88 4.24 12.59
N PRO A 60 13.51 5.36 13.01
CA PRO A 60 14.21 5.36 14.27
C PRO A 60 13.25 4.76 15.29
N ALA A 61 13.74 3.87 16.16
CA ALA A 61 12.96 3.49 17.32
C ALA A 61 12.38 4.78 17.90
N LEU A 62 11.08 4.82 18.18
CA LEU A 62 10.50 5.84 19.06
C LEU A 62 11.15 5.63 20.44
N HIS A 63 12.40 6.03 20.52
CA HIS A 63 13.37 5.99 21.60
C HIS A 63 13.85 7.44 21.55
N GLN A 64 13.12 8.40 22.12
CA GLN A 64 12.73 8.47 23.51
C GLN A 64 11.41 9.27 23.63
N ALA A 65 10.37 8.67 24.16
CA ALA A 65 9.27 9.38 24.80
C ALA A 65 8.72 8.48 25.91
N ALA A 66 9.53 8.36 26.97
CA ALA A 66 9.11 7.97 28.31
C ALA A 66 9.43 9.16 29.23
#